data_AF-A0A832TUS9-F1
#
_entry.id   AF-A0A832TUS9-F1
#
_cell.length_a   1.000
_cell.length_b   1.000
_cell.length_c   1.000
_cell.angle_alpha   90.00
_cell.angle_beta   90.00
_cell.angle_gamma   90.00
#
_symmetry.space_group_name_H-M   'P 1'
#
loop_
_entity.id
_entity.type
_entity.pdbx_description
1 polymer ?
#
loop_
_entity_poly.entity_id
_entity_poly.type
_entity_poly.pdbx_seq_one_letter_code
_entity_poly.pdbx_strand_id
1 'polypeptide(L)' 'MKESQEFIRETCRVIPAHDLMAEAFDMACSCRITIYDALFLAAAARCGFPLVAADSRLYSAARKNFSIRLIR' A
#
# COMPACT_ATOMS: atom_id res chain seq x y z
N MET A 1 -10.76 4.07 18.92
CA MET A 1 -10.26 2.87 18.20
C MET A 1 -11.39 2.01 17.62
N LYS A 2 -12.49 1.74 18.35
CA LYS A 2 -13.62 0.94 17.84
C LYS A 2 -14.23 1.52 16.55
N GLU A 3 -14.61 2.80 16.57
CA GLU A 3 -15.19 3.49 15.39
C GLU A 3 -14.29 3.43 14.15
N SER A 4 -12.98 3.56 14.31
CA SER A 4 -12.02 3.48 13.19
C SER A 4 -11.95 2.07 12.60
N GLN A 5 -12.03 1.03 13.43
CA GLN A 5 -12.04 -0.36 12.95
C GLN A 5 -13.37 -0.72 12.28
N GLU A 6 -14.49 -0.21 12.80
CA GLU A 6 -15.82 -0.35 12.19
C GLU A 6 -15.84 0.30 10.81
N PHE A 7 -15.35 1.55 10.68
CA PHE A 7 -15.22 2.23 9.39
C PHE A 7 -14.42 1.40 8.38
N ILE A 8 -13.27 0.86 8.78
CA ILE A 8 -12.43 0.02 7.90
C ILE A 8 -13.18 -1.24 7.46
N ARG A 9 -13.95 -1.87 8.35
CA ARG A 9 -14.64 -3.14 8.05
C ARG A 9 -15.91 -2.94 7.22
N GLU A 10 -16.64 -1.87 7.46
CA GLU A 10 -17.97 -1.65 6.90
C GLU A 10 -17.96 -0.77 5.66
N THR A 11 -16.99 0.15 5.55
CA THR A 11 -16.92 1.12 4.43
C THR A 11 -15.81 0.81 3.44
N CYS A 12 -14.71 0.19 3.88
CA CYS A 12 -13.58 -0.12 3.01
C CYS A 12 -13.62 -1.58 2.53
N ARG A 13 -13.12 -1.82 1.31
CA ARG A 13 -12.76 -3.17 0.88
C ARG A 13 -11.43 -3.57 1.50
N VAL A 14 -11.47 -4.43 2.52
CA VAL A 14 -10.26 -4.98 3.14
C VAL A 14 -9.67 -6.06 2.24
N ILE A 15 -8.37 -5.93 1.94
CA ILE A 15 -7.61 -6.95 1.21
C ILE A 15 -6.75 -7.72 2.22
N PRO A 16 -6.88 -9.05 2.30
CA PRO A 16 -5.98 -9.86 3.10
C PRO A 16 -4.53 -9.75 2.61
N ALA A 17 -3.58 -9.54 3.53
CA ALA A 17 -2.17 -9.40 3.18
C ALA A 17 -1.59 -10.66 2.52
N HIS A 18 -2.06 -11.85 2.92
CA HIS A 18 -1.59 -13.12 2.36
C HIS A 18 -1.90 -13.26 0.86
N ASP A 19 -2.94 -12.59 0.36
CA ASP A 19 -3.29 -12.57 -1.07
C ASP A 19 -2.32 -11.74 -1.92
N LEU A 20 -1.42 -10.98 -1.29
CA LEU A 20 -0.52 -10.03 -1.93
C LEU A 20 0.95 -10.35 -1.68
N MET A 21 1.26 -11.40 -0.90
CA MET A 21 2.60 -11.62 -0.38
C MET A 21 3.64 -11.84 -1.48
N ALA A 22 3.28 -12.53 -2.56
CA ALA A 22 4.20 -12.78 -3.67
C ALA A 22 4.57 -11.47 -4.39
N GLU A 23 3.57 -10.69 -4.80
CA GLU A 23 3.77 -9.42 -5.49
C GLU A 23 4.44 -8.39 -4.60
N ALA A 24 4.06 -8.32 -3.33
CA ALA A 24 4.66 -7.42 -2.36
C ALA A 24 6.14 -7.76 -2.11
N PHE A 25 6.51 -9.04 -2.08
CA PHE A 25 7.89 -9.45 -1.90
C PHE A 25 8.77 -8.97 -3.06
N ASP A 26 8.33 -9.19 -4.31
CA ASP A 26 9.06 -8.73 -5.50
C ASP A 26 9.20 -7.19 -5.53
N MET A 27 8.14 -6.48 -5.17
CA MET A 27 8.16 -5.02 -5.08
C MET A 27 9.10 -4.52 -3.96
N ALA A 28 9.10 -5.17 -2.80
CA ALA A 28 9.97 -4.84 -1.68
C ALA A 28 11.45 -4.95 -2.08
N CYS A 29 11.83 -6.05 -2.75
CA CYS A 29 13.17 -6.25 -3.27
C CYS A 29 13.54 -5.20 -4.32
N SER A 30 12.65 -4.95 -5.29
CA SER A 30 12.93 -4.04 -6.41
C SER A 30 13.05 -2.58 -5.97
N CYS A 31 12.26 -2.15 -4.98
CA CYS A 31 12.20 -0.77 -4.53
C CYS A 31 13.03 -0.50 -3.25
N ARG A 32 13.61 -1.54 -2.65
CA ARG A 32 14.31 -1.48 -1.35
C ARG A 32 13.45 -0.83 -0.25
N ILE A 33 12.20 -1.27 -0.15
CA ILE A 33 11.26 -0.87 0.89
C ILE A 33 10.92 -2.06 1.78
N THR A 34 10.25 -1.81 2.91
CA THR A 34 9.81 -2.91 3.77
C THR A 34 8.70 -3.72 3.09
N ILE A 35 8.56 -4.99 3.48
CA ILE A 35 7.44 -5.81 3.02
C ILE A 35 6.08 -5.16 3.36
N TYR A 36 5.99 -4.45 4.48
CA TYR A 36 4.79 -3.74 4.89
C TYR A 36 4.41 -2.63 3.92
N ASP A 37 5.37 -1.80 3.51
CA ASP A 37 5.13 -0.76 2.51
C ASP A 37 4.74 -1.35 1.16
N ALA A 38 5.40 -2.44 0.78
CA ALA A 38 5.15 -3.11 -0.48
C ALA A 38 3.75 -3.75 -0.55
N LEU A 39 3.17 -4.20 0.57
CA LEU A 39 1.78 -4.66 0.61
C LEU A 39 0.80 -3.58 0.15
N PHE A 40 1.02 -2.32 0.53
CA PHE A 40 0.18 -1.21 0.09
C PHE A 40 0.36 -0.90 -1.41
N LEU A 41 1.58 -0.98 -1.93
CA LEU A 41 1.84 -0.83 -3.37
C LEU A 41 1.20 -1.97 -4.17
N ALA A 42 1.33 -3.21 -3.71
CA ALA A 42 0.71 -4.38 -4.34
C ALA A 42 -0.82 -4.27 -4.33
N ALA A 43 -1.42 -3.85 -3.21
CA ALA A 43 -2.85 -3.62 -3.11
C ALA A 43 -3.32 -2.54 -4.11
N ALA A 44 -2.60 -1.41 -4.18
CA ALA A 44 -2.91 -0.31 -5.09
C ALA A 44 -2.82 -0.74 -6.56
N ALA A 45 -1.74 -1.44 -6.94
CA ALA A 45 -1.54 -1.99 -8.27
C ALA A 45 -2.67 -2.99 -8.64
N ARG A 46 -3.02 -3.90 -7.73
CA ARG A 46 -4.10 -4.88 -7.95
C ARG A 46 -5.47 -4.25 -8.12
N CYS A 47 -5.73 -3.12 -7.46
CA CYS A 47 -6.98 -2.39 -7.61
C CYS A 47 -6.97 -1.40 -8.78
N GLY A 48 -5.81 -1.13 -9.40
CA GLY A 48 -5.68 -0.13 -10.45
C GLY A 48 -5.84 1.32 -9.96
N PHE A 49 -5.59 1.57 -8.66
CA PHE A 49 -5.74 2.90 -8.05
C PHE A 49 -4.39 3.45 -7.55
N PRO A 50 -4.22 4.78 -7.47
CA PRO A 50 -3.05 5.37 -6.82
C PRO A 50 -3.01 5.03 -5.33
N LEU A 51 -1.83 4.73 -4.79
CA LEU A 51 -1.63 4.65 -3.35
C LEU A 51 -1.67 6.06 -2.75
N VAL A 52 -2.48 6.28 -1.72
CA VAL A 52 -2.45 7.51 -0.91
C VAL A 52 -1.69 7.20 0.37
N ALA A 53 -0.63 7.94 0.64
CA ALA A 53 0.21 7.74 1.83
C ALA A 53 0.61 9.08 2.46
N ALA A 54 0.80 9.09 3.77
CA ALA A 54 1.42 10.21 4.49
C ALA A 54 2.94 10.03 4.64
N ASP A 55 3.46 8.84 4.32
CA ASP A 55 4.88 8.53 4.46
C ASP A 55 5.70 9.10 3.27
N SER A 56 6.48 10.12 3.56
CA SER A 56 7.36 10.78 2.58
C SER A 56 8.53 9.91 2.11
N ARG A 57 8.99 8.94 2.91
CA ARG A 57 10.06 8.01 2.54
C ARG A 57 9.55 6.98 1.54
N LEU A 58 8.37 6.40 1.80
CA LEU A 58 7.72 5.50 0.84
C LEU A 58 7.41 6.22 -0.47
N TYR A 59 6.85 7.43 -0.40
CA TYR A 59 6.63 8.27 -1.58
C TYR A 59 7.91 8.48 -2.39
N SER A 60 9.01 8.84 -1.73
CA SER A 60 10.28 9.08 -2.40
C SER A 60 10.86 7.83 -3.08
N ALA A 61 10.72 6.66 -2.44
CA ALA A 61 11.20 5.38 -2.96
C ALA A 61 10.36 4.86 -4.14
N ALA A 62 9.04 5.02 -4.09
CA ALA A 62 8.13 4.35 -5.03
C ALA A 62 7.65 5.23 -6.20
N ARG A 63 7.65 6.57 -6.09
CA ARG A 63 7.03 7.49 -7.07
C ARG A 63 7.55 7.41 -8.51
N LYS A 64 8.72 6.81 -8.73
CA LYS A 64 9.26 6.61 -10.08
C LYS A 64 8.60 5.45 -10.81
N ASN A 65 8.16 4.44 -10.05
CA ASN A 65 7.68 3.17 -10.59
C ASN A 65 6.17 2.98 -10.34
N PHE A 66 5.60 3.71 -9.38
CA PHE A 66 4.22 3.54 -8.95
C PHE A 66 3.47 4.86 -8.86
N SER A 67 2.17 4.80 -9.13
CA SER A 67 1.25 5.91 -8.91
C SER A 67 0.97 6.06 -7.41
N ILE A 68 1.63 7.02 -6.78
CA ILE A 68 1.51 7.31 -5.35
C ILE A 68 1.30 8.81 -5.12
N ARG A 69 0.41 9.15 -4.19
CA ARG A 69 0.07 10.51 -3.78
C ARG A 69 0.44 10.71 -2.32
N LEU A 70 1.28 11.70 -2.05
CA LEU A 70 1.62 12.12 -0.69
C LEU A 70 0.55 13.09 -0.19
N ILE A 71 -0.07 12.78 0.94
CA ILE A 71 -0.94 13.70 1.68
C ILE A 71 -0.17 14.27 2.88
N ARG A 72 -0.39 15.55 3.15
CA ARG A 72 0.23 16.32 4.25
C ARG A 72 -0.85 16.90 5.14
#